data_AF-A0A3D1MW87-F1
#
_entry.id   AF-A0A3D1MW87-F1
#
_cell.length_a   1.000
_cell.length_b   1.000
_cell.length_c   1.000
_cell.angle_alpha   90.00
_cell.angle_beta   90.00
_cell.angle_gamma   90.00
#
_symmetry.space_group_name_H-M   'P 1'
#
loop_
_entity.id
_entity.type
_entity.pdbx_description
1 polymer ?
#
loop_
_entity_poly.entity_id
_entity_poly.type
_entity_poly.pdbx_seq_one_letter_code
_entity_poly.pdbx_strand_id
1 'polypeptide(L)'
;MVGAGETPSQESFLQAVKKLETISEEKLMTLAEYFIERYKPEVLKRGMEKGREEGREEGLEEGRKVRDIEIAKSLLSKGISIEIISETTELPKEEIKKLLS
;
A
#
# COMPACT_ATOMS: atom_id res chain seq x y z
N MET A 1 -7.24 -8.05 31.54
CA MET A 1 -7.56 -9.49 31.62
C MET A 1 -7.62 -9.98 30.18
N VAL A 2 -6.63 -10.77 29.74
CA VAL A 2 -6.56 -11.25 28.35
C VAL A 2 -7.46 -12.48 28.26
N GLY A 3 -8.39 -12.50 27.30
CA GLY A 3 -9.35 -13.59 27.12
C GLY A 3 -8.66 -14.88 26.68
N ALA A 4 -9.30 -16.03 26.90
CA ALA A 4 -8.80 -17.30 26.40
C ALA A 4 -8.66 -17.22 24.86
N GLY A 5 -7.44 -17.42 24.36
CA GLY A 5 -7.11 -17.32 22.93
C GLY A 5 -6.39 -16.03 22.51
N GLU A 6 -6.24 -15.04 23.39
CA GLU A 6 -5.45 -13.84 23.10
C GLU A 6 -4.10 -13.89 23.83
N THR A 7 -3.03 -13.47 23.15
CA THR A 7 -1.72 -13.32 23.77
C THR A 7 -1.12 -11.97 23.39
N PRO A 8 -0.64 -11.16 24.35
CA PRO A 8 -0.26 -9.77 24.09
C PRO A 8 1.00 -9.60 23.23
N SER A 9 1.79 -10.66 23.03
CA SER A 9 2.95 -10.65 22.13
C SER A 9 3.28 -12.05 21.61
N GLN A 10 3.99 -12.11 20.48
CA GLN A 10 4.50 -13.37 19.92
C GLN A 10 5.44 -14.09 20.90
N GLU A 11 6.26 -13.33 21.65
CA GLU A 11 7.17 -13.87 22.67
C GLU A 11 6.39 -14.56 23.80
N SER A 12 5.35 -13.90 24.32
CA SER A 12 4.49 -14.48 25.36
C SER A 12 3.74 -15.71 24.86
N PHE A 13 3.37 -15.75 23.58
CA PHE A 13 2.73 -16.90 22.96
C PHE A 13 3.70 -18.08 22.87
N LEU A 14 4.91 -17.84 22.35
CA LEU A 14 5.93 -18.87 22.25
C LEU A 14 6.29 -19.45 23.62
N GLN A 15 6.41 -18.61 24.64
CA GLN A 15 6.64 -19.05 26.02
C GLN A 15 5.47 -19.88 26.57
N ALA A 16 4.23 -19.53 26.25
CA ALA A 16 3.07 -20.31 26.66
C ALA A 16 3.05 -21.69 25.96
N VAL A 17 3.35 -21.74 24.66
CA VAL A 17 3.40 -23.01 23.91
C VAL A 17 4.56 -23.90 24.40
N LYS A 18 5.74 -23.32 24.68
CA LYS A 18 6.89 -24.05 25.26
C LYS A 18 6.61 -24.65 26.64
N LYS A 19 5.69 -24.05 27.41
CA LYS A 19 5.30 -24.55 28.74
C LYS A 19 4.32 -25.74 28.68
N LEU A 20 3.81 -26.10 27.50
CA LEU A 20 2.98 -27.28 27.35
C LEU A 20 3.86 -28.53 27.42
N GLU A 21 3.65 -29.36 28.45
CA GLU A 21 4.45 -30.56 28.73
C GLU A 21 4.50 -31.58 27.56
N THR A 22 3.59 -31.45 26.59
CA THR A 22 3.42 -32.40 25.46
C THR A 22 4.14 -31.98 24.18
N ILE A 23 4.66 -30.76 24.11
CA ILE A 23 5.22 -30.15 22.90
C ILE A 23 6.75 -30.05 23.03
N SER A 24 7.46 -30.86 22.25
CA SER A 24 8.90 -30.74 22.07
C SER A 24 9.25 -29.66 21.04
N GLU A 25 10.52 -29.23 21.00
CA GLU A 25 11.02 -28.30 19.97
C GLU A 25 10.79 -28.81 18.54
N GLU A 26 10.95 -30.11 18.30
CA GLU A 26 10.67 -30.74 17.01
C GLU A 26 9.19 -30.59 16.61
N LYS A 27 8.26 -30.84 17.53
CA LYS A 27 6.82 -30.67 17.28
C LYS A 27 6.44 -29.19 17.09
N LEU A 28 7.14 -28.26 17.75
CA LEU A 28 6.98 -26.82 17.51
C LEU A 28 7.35 -26.45 16.08
N MET A 29 8.46 -27.00 15.56
CA MET A 29 8.88 -26.76 14.18
C MET A 29 7.85 -27.29 13.18
N THR A 30 7.35 -28.51 13.38
CA THR A 30 6.27 -29.06 12.54
C THR A 30 4.99 -28.21 12.60
N LEU A 31 4.64 -27.70 13.78
CA LEU A 31 3.47 -26.82 13.93
C LEU A 31 3.68 -25.47 13.22
N ALA A 32 4.88 -24.91 13.27
CA ALA A 32 5.24 -23.69 12.54
C ALA A 32 5.16 -23.90 11.02
N GLU A 33 5.72 -25.01 10.50
CA GLU A 33 5.62 -25.40 9.10
C GLU A 33 4.16 -25.57 8.67
N TYR A 34 3.34 -26.23 9.48
CA TYR A 34 1.91 -26.38 9.23
C TYR A 34 1.20 -25.04 9.06
N PHE A 35 1.46 -24.07 9.95
CA PHE A 35 0.85 -22.75 9.84
C PHE A 35 1.37 -21.97 8.62
N ILE A 36 2.67 -22.05 8.33
CA ILE A 36 3.23 -21.45 7.11
C ILE A 36 2.52 -22.00 5.89
N GLU A 37 2.48 -23.31 5.71
CA GLU A 37 1.86 -23.93 4.53
C GLU A 37 0.35 -23.66 4.46
N ARG A 38 -0.34 -23.66 5.60
CA ARG A 38 -1.78 -23.39 5.65
C ARG A 38 -2.14 -21.95 5.28
N TYR A 39 -1.37 -20.96 5.73
CA TYR A 39 -1.72 -19.54 5.55
C TYR A 39 -0.94 -18.84 4.44
N LYS A 40 0.18 -19.39 3.96
CA LYS A 40 0.99 -18.84 2.86
C LYS A 40 0.16 -18.51 1.62
N PRO A 41 -0.79 -19.34 1.14
CA PRO A 41 -1.60 -18.99 -0.02
C PRO A 41 -2.43 -17.72 0.19
N GLU A 42 -3.04 -17.56 1.37
CA GLU A 42 -3.86 -16.39 1.71
C GLU A 42 -3.00 -15.14 1.86
N VAL A 43 -1.86 -15.25 2.56
CA VAL A 43 -0.91 -14.14 2.73
C VAL A 43 -0.38 -13.66 1.38
N LEU A 44 0.02 -14.59 0.50
CA LEU A 44 0.49 -14.25 -0.85
C LEU A 44 -0.61 -13.61 -1.69
N LYS A 45 -1.83 -14.18 -1.66
CA LYS A 45 -2.98 -13.62 -2.37
C LYS A 45 -3.28 -12.19 -1.92
N ARG A 46 -3.36 -11.96 -0.60
CA ARG A 46 -3.61 -10.63 -0.03
C ARG A 46 -2.50 -9.65 -0.39
N GLY A 47 -1.24 -10.09 -0.36
CA GLY A 47 -0.10 -9.28 -0.77
C GLY A 47 -0.18 -8.87 -2.26
N MET A 48 -0.53 -9.81 -3.14
CA MET A 48 -0.71 -9.54 -4.57
C MET A 48 -1.89 -8.62 -4.86
N GLU A 49 -3.03 -8.84 -4.21
CA GLU A 49 -4.23 -8.01 -4.36
C GLU A 49 -3.94 -6.57 -3.91
N LYS A 50 -3.33 -6.41 -2.73
CA LYS A 50 -2.94 -5.10 -2.20
C LYS A 50 -1.94 -4.40 -3.13
N GLY A 51 -0.89 -5.08 -3.56
CA GLY A 51 0.10 -4.48 -4.47
C GLY A 51 -0.49 -4.10 -5.83
N ARG A 52 -1.46 -4.86 -6.33
CA ARG A 52 -2.18 -4.53 -7.57
C ARG A 52 -3.09 -3.31 -7.38
N GLU A 53 -3.77 -3.20 -6.25
CA GLU A 53 -4.65 -2.08 -5.94
C GLU A 53 -3.85 -0.78 -5.78
N GLU A 54 -2.82 -0.80 -4.94
CA GLU A 54 -1.90 0.33 -4.72
C GLU A 54 -1.25 0.77 -6.04
N GLY A 55 -0.66 -0.16 -6.80
CA GLY A 55 -0.03 0.19 -8.08
C GLY A 55 -1.01 0.72 -9.14
N ARG A 56 -2.28 0.30 -9.11
CA ARG A 56 -3.32 0.85 -9.99
C ARG A 56 -3.71 2.27 -9.58
N GLU A 57 -3.84 2.52 -8.28
CA GLU A 57 -4.18 3.85 -7.74
C GLU A 57 -3.05 4.85 -8.02
N GLU A 58 -1.81 4.50 -7.68
CA GLU A 58 -0.62 5.32 -7.97
C GLU A 58 -0.48 5.61 -9.47
N GLY A 59 -0.63 4.59 -10.33
CA GLY A 59 -0.54 4.78 -11.78
C GLY A 59 -1.66 5.66 -12.35
N LEU A 60 -2.87 5.63 -11.77
CA LEU A 60 -3.95 6.51 -12.18
C LEU A 60 -3.72 7.95 -11.74
N GLU A 61 -3.20 8.17 -10.52
CA GLU A 61 -2.87 9.50 -10.01
C GLU A 61 -1.73 10.13 -10.80
N GLU A 62 -0.63 9.39 -11.01
CA GLU A 62 0.50 9.85 -11.82
C GLU A 62 0.06 10.14 -13.27
N GLY A 63 -0.74 9.25 -13.86
CA GLY A 63 -1.29 9.45 -15.20
C GLY A 63 -2.17 10.68 -15.33
N ARG A 64 -3.03 10.97 -14.35
CA ARG A 64 -3.82 12.21 -14.30
C ARG A 64 -2.92 13.43 -14.23
N LYS A 65 -1.95 13.44 -13.30
CA LYS A 65 -1.03 14.56 -13.14
C LYS A 65 -0.22 14.85 -14.41
N VAL A 66 0.32 13.82 -15.06
CA VAL A 66 1.04 13.96 -16.34
C VAL A 66 0.12 14.57 -17.40
N ARG A 67 -1.09 14.04 -17.55
CA ARG A 67 -2.08 14.55 -18.51
C ARG A 67 -2.43 16.01 -18.24
N ASP A 68 -2.64 16.40 -16.99
CA ASP A 68 -3.04 17.76 -16.63
C ASP A 68 -1.90 18.76 -16.91
N ILE A 69 -0.65 18.36 -16.69
CA ILE A 69 0.53 19.13 -17.08
C ILE A 69 0.62 19.28 -18.62
N GLU A 70 0.37 18.21 -19.38
CA GLU A 70 0.38 18.26 -20.85
C GLU A 70 -0.71 19.19 -21.40
N ILE A 71 -1.91 19.15 -20.82
CA ILE A 71 -3.00 20.07 -21.17
C ILE A 71 -2.61 21.50 -20.83
N ALA A 72 -2.05 21.76 -19.65
CA ALA A 72 -1.61 23.10 -19.25
C ALA A 72 -0.57 23.66 -20.23
N LYS A 73 0.43 22.86 -20.63
CA LYS A 73 1.42 23.24 -21.65
C LYS A 73 0.75 23.58 -22.99
N SER A 74 -0.18 22.74 -23.45
CA SER A 74 -0.92 22.97 -24.69
C SER A 74 -1.71 24.28 -24.64
N LEU A 75 -2.44 24.54 -23.57
CA LEU A 75 -3.24 25.76 -23.40
C LEU A 75 -2.35 27.01 -23.28
N LEU A 76 -1.23 26.95 -22.56
CA LEU A 76 -0.25 28.03 -22.49
C LEU A 76 0.29 28.38 -23.88
N SER A 77 0.64 27.38 -24.69
CA SER A 77 1.13 27.60 -26.07
C SER A 77 0.08 28.26 -26.99
N LYS A 78 -1.20 28.17 -26.64
CA LYS A 78 -2.31 28.85 -27.32
C LYS A 78 -2.62 30.24 -26.77
N GLY A 79 -1.83 30.72 -25.80
CA GLY A 79 -2.01 32.04 -25.18
C GLY A 79 -3.20 32.12 -24.22
N ILE A 80 -3.71 30.97 -23.74
CA ILE A 80 -4.79 30.96 -22.75
C ILE A 80 -4.24 31.45 -21.40
N SER A 81 -5.04 32.25 -20.68
CA SER A 81 -4.63 32.82 -19.41
C SER A 81 -4.41 31.74 -18.33
N ILE A 82 -3.43 31.98 -17.44
CA ILE A 82 -3.11 31.09 -16.31
C ILE A 82 -4.33 30.84 -15.42
N GLU A 83 -5.22 31.83 -15.27
CA GLU A 83 -6.47 31.69 -14.51
C GLU A 83 -7.33 30.54 -15.04
N ILE A 84 -7.67 30.60 -16.33
CA ILE A 84 -8.51 29.60 -17.01
C ILE A 84 -7.82 28.24 -17.01
N ILE A 85 -6.50 28.20 -17.19
CA ILE A 85 -5.75 26.94 -17.18
C ILE A 85 -5.81 26.29 -15.80
N SER A 86 -5.63 27.07 -14.73
CA SER A 86 -5.71 26.59 -13.35
C SER A 86 -7.08 26.01 -13.03
N GLU A 87 -8.16 26.65 -13.48
CA GLU A 87 -9.52 26.13 -13.33
C GLU A 87 -9.77 24.87 -14.15
N THR A 88 -9.18 24.76 -15.34
CA THR A 88 -9.42 23.63 -16.27
C THR A 88 -8.64 22.38 -15.87
N THR A 89 -7.39 22.53 -15.45
CA THR A 89 -6.48 21.41 -15.14
C THR A 89 -6.39 21.11 -13.65
N GLU A 90 -7.09 21.88 -12.82
CA GLU A 90 -7.02 21.81 -11.35
C GLU A 90 -5.60 21.98 -10.79
N LEU A 91 -4.66 22.49 -11.60
CA LEU A 91 -3.28 22.72 -11.19
C LEU A 91 -3.16 24.09 -10.49
N PRO A 92 -2.38 24.20 -9.41
CA PRO A 92 -2.07 25.49 -8.81
C PRO A 92 -1.42 26.43 -9.82
N LYS A 93 -1.79 27.72 -9.79
CA LYS A 93 -1.19 28.74 -10.66
C LYS A 93 0.34 28.78 -10.57
N GLU A 94 0.90 28.54 -9.39
CA GLU A 94 2.35 28.48 -9.19
C GLU A 94 3.00 27.29 -9.91
N GLU A 95 2.30 26.15 -10.03
CA GLU A 95 2.78 25.01 -10.82
C GLU A 95 2.71 25.33 -12.31
N ILE A 96 1.64 25.99 -12.77
CA ILE A 96 1.49 26.43 -14.17
C ILE A 96 2.57 27.46 -14.55
N LYS A 97 2.88 28.42 -13.67
CA LYS A 97 3.95 29.41 -13.90
C LYS A 97 5.32 28.76 -14.09
N LYS A 98 5.61 27.65 -13.40
CA LYS A 98 6.85 26.88 -13.58
C LYS A 98 6.96 26.20 -14.94
N LEU A 99 5.86 26.10 -15.71
CA LEU A 99 5.87 25.55 -17.06
C LEU A 99 6.29 26.59 -18.12
N LEU A 100 6.41 27.88 -17.74
CA LEU A 100 6.81 28.98 -18.62
C LEU A 100 8.32 29.25 -18.63
N SER A 101 9.07 28.62 -17.72
CA SER A 101 10.54 28.65 -17.68
C SER A 101 11.14 27.65 -18.66
#